data_AF-A0A8X8AG03-F1
#
_entry.id   AF-A0A8X8AG03-F1
#
_cell.length_a   1.000
_cell.length_b   1.000
_cell.length_c   1.000
_cell.angle_alpha   90.00
_cell.angle_beta   90.00
_cell.angle_gamma   90.00
#
_symmetry.space_group_name_H-M   'P 1'
#
loop_
_entity.id
_entity.type
_entity.pdbx_description
1 polymer ?
#
loop_
_entity_poly.entity_id
_entity_poly.type
_entity_poly.pdbx_seq_one_letter_code
_entity_poly.pdbx_strand_id
1 'polypeptide(L)'
;MATINNMSTIMCRDHRSLSSSSKLIDVFMLESRLRKRCFFQNPNFTVRSMKVREQNQTANLVSSNGPLTASNKVNSPLELLTNSQTLVKEKTNPISRRKTKIVCTIGPSTSSREMIWKLAEAGMNVARLNMSHGDHASHKITIDLVKEYNAQSDDNVIAIMLDTKGPEVRSGDVPQPIILEEGKEFNFTIKRGVSSEDTVSVNYDDFINDVEVGDMILVDGGMMSLAVKSKTNDLVKCVVVDGGELKSRRHLNVRGKSATLPSITDKDWEDIKFGVDNQVDFYAVSFVKDAEVVHELKDYLKSCNADIHVIVKIESADSIPNLHSIISASDGAMVARGDLGAELPIEEVPLLQEDIIRRCHSMQKPVIVATNMLESMIDHPTPTRAEVSDIAIAVREGADAVMLSGETAHGKYPLKAVKVMHTVALRTESSLPVNTTAPTHNVYQSHMGEMFAFHATIMANTLNTPIIIFTRTGSMAIHLSHFRPSSTIFAFTNEERIKQRLALYQGVMPIYMQFSDNAEETFSRALKLLLNKDQLMEGQHVTLVQSGAQPIWRLKSTHHIQVCKVQS
;
A
#
# COMPACT_ATOMS: atom_id res chain seq x y z
N MET A 1 32.76 59.15 39.52
CA MET A 1 31.65 59.13 40.51
C MET A 1 31.12 57.71 40.52
N ALA A 2 31.69 56.85 41.38
CA ALA A 2 31.25 56.61 42.76
C ALA A 2 29.94 55.78 42.78
N THR A 3 30.02 54.44 42.84
CA THR A 3 30.08 53.55 44.03
C THR A 3 28.74 53.40 44.76
N ILE A 4 28.13 52.20 44.79
CA ILE A 4 28.28 51.06 45.74
C ILE A 4 27.06 51.00 46.68
N ASN A 5 26.38 49.85 46.72
CA ASN A 5 26.20 49.14 48.00
C ASN A 5 25.99 47.64 47.80
N ASN A 6 26.82 46.91 48.57
CA ASN A 6 27.01 45.47 48.67
C ASN A 6 26.24 44.93 49.88
N MET A 7 25.90 43.63 49.82
CA MET A 7 25.96 42.68 50.94
C MET A 7 25.96 41.26 50.31
N SER A 8 27.10 40.62 50.00
CA SER A 8 27.96 39.72 50.81
C SER A 8 27.18 38.66 51.63
N THR A 9 27.42 37.34 51.57
CA THR A 9 28.67 36.58 51.85
C THR A 9 28.42 35.06 51.53
N ILE A 10 29.08 34.39 50.56
CA ILE A 10 30.28 33.47 50.63
C ILE A 10 29.96 32.04 51.16
N MET A 11 29.93 30.98 50.32
CA MET A 11 30.99 29.98 49.92
C MET A 11 30.82 28.63 50.63
N CYS A 12 31.32 27.45 50.23
CA CYS A 12 31.79 26.80 48.99
C CYS A 12 32.29 25.40 49.43
N ARG A 13 32.14 24.35 48.59
CA ARG A 13 32.81 23.01 48.62
C ARG A 13 32.47 22.07 49.80
N ASP A 14 32.32 20.74 49.65
CA ASP A 14 33.28 19.80 49.08
C ASP A 14 32.70 18.40 48.73
N HIS A 15 33.55 17.63 48.05
CA HIS A 15 33.44 16.28 47.49
C HIS A 15 33.21 15.09 48.47
N ARG A 16 32.79 13.95 47.85
CA ARG A 16 33.14 12.51 48.10
C ARG A 16 32.21 11.59 48.94
N SER A 17 31.65 10.61 48.21
CA SER A 17 31.74 9.13 48.37
C SER A 17 31.11 8.40 49.57
N LEU A 18 30.72 7.14 49.26
CA LEU A 18 30.30 5.98 50.10
C LEU A 18 28.77 5.86 50.23
N SER A 19 28.08 5.02 49.43
CA SER A 19 28.05 3.55 49.39
C SER A 19 27.33 2.88 50.56
N SER A 20 26.47 1.91 50.17
CA SER A 20 25.93 0.78 50.93
C SER A 20 24.59 0.97 51.64
N SER A 21 23.54 0.36 51.06
CA SER A 21 22.89 -0.77 51.70
C SER A 21 22.32 -1.70 50.62
N SER A 22 23.05 -2.77 50.38
CA SER A 22 22.69 -3.91 49.54
C SER A 22 21.95 -4.97 50.36
N LYS A 23 21.17 -5.78 49.63
CA LYS A 23 20.77 -7.19 49.87
C LYS A 23 19.37 -7.42 50.45
N LEU A 24 18.50 -7.90 49.56
CA LEU A 24 18.13 -9.32 49.56
C LEU A 24 18.02 -9.83 48.12
N ILE A 25 18.99 -10.69 47.81
CA ILE A 25 19.17 -11.64 46.71
C ILE A 25 18.52 -12.95 47.27
N ASP A 26 17.78 -13.82 46.58
CA ASP A 26 18.18 -14.62 45.42
C ASP A 26 17.03 -15.59 45.00
N VAL A 27 17.30 -16.31 43.89
CA VAL A 27 16.71 -17.57 43.41
C VAL A 27 15.55 -17.47 42.40
N PHE A 28 15.89 -17.48 41.11
CA PHE A 28 15.54 -18.60 40.21
C PHE A 28 16.41 -18.58 38.95
N MET A 29 17.51 -19.34 39.00
CA MET A 29 18.21 -19.89 37.85
C MET A 29 17.48 -21.16 37.40
N LEU A 30 17.17 -21.31 36.11
CA LEU A 30 17.22 -22.63 35.47
C LEU A 30 17.41 -22.55 33.94
N GLU A 31 18.63 -22.89 33.54
CA GLU A 31 19.03 -23.68 32.38
C GLU A 31 18.61 -23.29 30.95
N SER A 32 19.60 -22.73 30.27
CA SER A 32 19.95 -23.03 28.88
C SER A 32 20.00 -24.53 28.58
N ARG A 33 19.30 -24.98 27.53
CA ARG A 33 19.63 -26.23 26.82
C ARG A 33 19.81 -25.99 25.33
N LEU A 34 21.07 -26.06 24.92
CA LEU A 34 21.56 -26.39 23.59
C LEU A 34 20.75 -27.55 22.98
N ARG A 35 20.16 -27.36 21.79
CA ARG A 35 19.86 -28.48 20.89
C ARG A 35 20.90 -28.56 19.78
N LYS A 36 21.77 -29.55 19.96
CA LYS A 36 22.78 -30.02 19.00
C LYS A 36 22.13 -30.46 17.69
N ARG A 37 22.84 -30.17 16.60
CA ARG A 37 22.79 -30.86 15.31
C ARG A 37 22.89 -32.38 15.52
N CYS A 38 22.01 -33.14 14.86
CA CYS A 38 22.24 -34.56 14.54
C CYS A 38 22.05 -34.76 13.04
N PHE A 39 23.15 -35.07 12.36
CA PHE A 39 23.21 -35.78 11.07
C PHE A 39 22.93 -37.26 11.32
N PHE A 40 22.09 -37.90 10.50
CA PHE A 40 22.16 -39.33 10.11
C PHE A 40 21.23 -39.51 8.89
N GLN A 41 21.79 -39.59 7.68
CA GLN A 41 22.02 -40.80 6.87
C GLN A 41 20.76 -41.43 6.25
N ASN A 42 20.68 -41.30 4.91
CA ASN A 42 19.86 -42.10 3.99
C ASN A 42 20.14 -43.61 4.12
N PRO A 43 19.17 -44.44 3.72
CA PRO A 43 19.49 -45.47 2.74
C PRO A 43 18.53 -45.52 1.55
N ASN A 44 19.14 -45.81 0.40
CA ASN A 44 18.62 -46.12 -0.93
C ASN A 44 17.35 -46.98 -0.96
N PHE A 45 16.51 -46.83 -2.00
CA PHE A 45 16.22 -47.92 -2.96
C PHE A 45 15.42 -47.43 -4.20
N THR A 46 16.15 -47.31 -5.31
CA THR A 46 15.91 -47.83 -6.68
C THR A 46 14.52 -47.81 -7.33
N VAL A 47 14.45 -47.09 -8.46
CA VAL A 47 13.42 -47.11 -9.51
C VAL A 47 13.46 -48.44 -10.30
N ARG A 48 12.30 -49.05 -10.59
CA ARG A 48 12.12 -49.93 -11.76
C ARG A 48 10.69 -49.89 -12.30
N SER A 49 10.61 -49.59 -13.59
CA SER A 49 9.45 -49.68 -14.49
C SER A 49 9.06 -51.14 -14.75
N MET A 50 7.76 -51.41 -14.96
CA MET A 50 7.30 -52.41 -15.94
C MET A 50 5.82 -52.26 -16.32
N LYS A 51 5.56 -52.33 -17.63
CA LYS A 51 4.25 -52.43 -18.31
C LYS A 51 3.81 -53.90 -18.44
N VAL A 52 2.52 -54.04 -18.80
CA VAL A 52 1.87 -55.07 -19.67
C VAL A 52 0.89 -56.03 -18.96
N ARG A 53 -0.40 -55.68 -19.09
CA ARG A 53 -1.54 -56.35 -19.79
C ARG A 53 -1.99 -57.79 -19.46
N GLU A 54 -3.32 -57.91 -19.56
CA GLU A 54 -4.17 -59.02 -20.07
C GLU A 54 -4.78 -60.01 -19.06
N GLN A 55 -6.12 -60.00 -18.85
CA GLN A 55 -7.15 -60.70 -19.65
C GLN A 55 -8.54 -60.77 -18.96
N ASN A 56 -9.58 -60.48 -19.76
CA ASN A 56 -10.94 -61.06 -19.86
C ASN A 56 -11.72 -61.56 -18.62
N GLN A 57 -12.95 -61.08 -18.44
CA GLN A 57 -14.18 -61.83 -18.79
C GLN A 57 -15.47 -61.01 -18.62
N THR A 58 -16.40 -61.25 -19.54
CA THR A 58 -17.73 -60.68 -19.73
C THR A 58 -18.79 -61.29 -18.80
N ALA A 59 -19.71 -60.47 -18.27
CA ALA A 59 -21.09 -60.89 -17.99
C ALA A 59 -22.05 -59.68 -17.91
N ASN A 60 -23.05 -59.65 -18.79
CA ASN A 60 -24.23 -58.78 -18.72
C ASN A 60 -25.22 -59.35 -17.68
N LEU A 61 -25.91 -58.50 -16.92
CA LEU A 61 -27.25 -58.78 -16.35
C LEU A 61 -27.94 -57.51 -15.80
N VAL A 62 -28.98 -57.09 -16.54
CA VAL A 62 -30.30 -56.51 -16.18
C VAL A 62 -30.52 -55.78 -14.82
N SER A 63 -30.92 -54.50 -14.96
CA SER A 63 -31.83 -53.64 -14.15
C SER A 63 -32.57 -54.18 -12.92
N SER A 64 -32.58 -53.43 -11.80
CA SER A 64 -33.80 -52.89 -11.12
C SER A 64 -33.47 -51.98 -9.90
N ASN A 65 -34.45 -51.13 -9.55
CA ASN A 65 -34.38 -49.89 -8.75
C ASN A 65 -34.09 -50.00 -7.23
N GLY A 66 -33.53 -48.92 -6.65
CA GLY A 66 -33.66 -48.54 -5.24
C GLY A 66 -32.83 -47.28 -4.86
N PRO A 67 -33.38 -46.27 -4.15
CA PRO A 67 -32.75 -44.96 -4.00
C PRO A 67 -31.78 -44.90 -2.80
N LEU A 68 -30.64 -44.22 -2.97
CA LEU A 68 -29.73 -43.88 -1.89
C LEU A 68 -29.86 -42.40 -1.53
N THR A 69 -30.05 -42.19 -0.24
CA THR A 69 -30.24 -40.94 0.49
C THR A 69 -28.99 -40.06 0.49
N ALA A 70 -29.23 -38.76 0.59
CA ALA A 70 -28.23 -37.70 0.58
C ALA A 70 -27.26 -37.76 1.77
N SER A 71 -25.97 -37.50 1.52
CA SER A 71 -25.18 -36.51 2.27
C SER A 71 -23.78 -36.31 1.68
N ASN A 72 -23.34 -35.05 1.70
CA ASN A 72 -21.98 -34.55 1.49
C ASN A 72 -21.45 -34.44 0.05
N LYS A 73 -21.91 -33.42 -0.68
CA LYS A 73 -21.12 -32.79 -1.74
C LYS A 73 -20.42 -31.54 -1.19
N VAL A 74 -19.09 -31.58 -1.19
CA VAL A 74 -18.23 -30.40 -1.10
C VAL A 74 -18.31 -29.72 -2.47
N ASN A 75 -18.87 -28.51 -2.54
CA ASN A 75 -18.98 -27.77 -3.79
C ASN A 75 -17.61 -27.17 -4.14
N SER A 76 -17.04 -27.60 -5.26
CA SER A 76 -15.89 -26.91 -5.88
C SER A 76 -16.37 -25.66 -6.62
N PRO A 77 -15.55 -24.59 -6.74
CA PRO A 77 -15.95 -23.35 -7.40
C PRO A 77 -16.17 -23.47 -8.93
N LEU A 78 -15.92 -24.63 -9.54
CA LEU A 78 -15.87 -24.77 -11.00
C LEU A 78 -17.15 -25.32 -11.66
N GLU A 79 -18.17 -25.77 -10.91
CA GLU A 79 -19.38 -26.39 -11.50
C GLU A 79 -20.40 -25.38 -12.08
N LEU A 80 -20.15 -24.07 -12.01
CA LEU A 80 -21.09 -23.03 -12.44
C LEU A 80 -21.07 -22.69 -13.95
N LEU A 81 -20.24 -23.34 -14.77
CA LEU A 81 -20.06 -22.97 -16.18
C LEU A 81 -20.67 -23.93 -17.20
N THR A 82 -21.33 -24.99 -16.78
CA THR A 82 -22.00 -25.93 -17.68
C THR A 82 -23.48 -26.05 -17.33
N ASN A 83 -24.27 -25.07 -17.75
CA ASN A 83 -25.67 -25.26 -18.18
C ASN A 83 -26.22 -23.96 -18.76
N SER A 84 -26.16 -23.87 -20.09
CA SER A 84 -26.84 -22.86 -20.88
C SER A 84 -28.36 -23.07 -20.78
N GLN A 85 -29.10 -21.96 -20.59
CA GLN A 85 -30.56 -21.85 -20.66
C GLN A 85 -31.36 -22.29 -19.41
N THR A 86 -31.31 -21.46 -18.36
CA THR A 86 -32.52 -21.10 -17.58
C THR A 86 -32.23 -19.81 -16.81
N LEU A 87 -32.91 -18.72 -17.19
CA LEU A 87 -32.95 -17.46 -16.46
C LEU A 87 -33.67 -17.68 -15.11
N VAL A 88 -32.97 -18.27 -14.15
CA VAL A 88 -33.32 -18.13 -12.74
C VAL A 88 -32.80 -16.76 -12.34
N LYS A 89 -33.71 -15.85 -11.97
CA LYS A 89 -33.37 -14.64 -11.22
C LYS A 89 -32.61 -15.10 -9.97
N GLU A 90 -31.28 -15.06 -10.03
CA GLU A 90 -30.48 -14.99 -8.83
C GLU A 90 -31.03 -13.82 -8.03
N LYS A 91 -31.37 -14.07 -6.76
CA LYS A 91 -31.56 -12.99 -5.80
C LYS A 91 -30.29 -12.15 -5.88
N THR A 92 -30.40 -10.97 -6.49
CA THR A 92 -29.34 -9.99 -6.54
C THR A 92 -28.89 -9.76 -5.11
N ASN A 93 -27.70 -10.26 -4.76
CA ASN A 93 -27.02 -9.84 -3.55
C ASN A 93 -26.99 -8.30 -3.56
N PRO A 94 -27.22 -7.63 -2.41
CA PRO A 94 -27.17 -6.17 -2.34
C PRO A 94 -25.87 -5.71 -3.01
N ILE A 95 -26.01 -4.82 -3.99
CA ILE A 95 -25.01 -4.28 -4.92
C ILE A 95 -23.57 -4.61 -4.48
N SER A 96 -22.95 -5.64 -5.07
CA SER A 96 -21.54 -5.97 -4.79
C SER A 96 -20.70 -4.78 -5.23
N ARG A 97 -20.19 -4.01 -4.26
CA ARG A 97 -19.38 -2.82 -4.47
C ARG A 97 -17.92 -3.17 -4.30
N ARG A 98 -17.07 -2.64 -5.18
CA ARG A 98 -15.62 -2.82 -5.10
C ARG A 98 -15.12 -2.23 -3.77
N LYS A 99 -14.34 -3.02 -3.04
CA LYS A 99 -13.80 -2.64 -1.73
C LYS A 99 -12.36 -2.11 -1.83
N THR A 100 -11.51 -2.75 -2.63
CA THR A 100 -10.14 -2.31 -2.95
C THR A 100 -10.21 -0.95 -3.64
N LYS A 101 -9.31 -0.05 -3.27
CA LYS A 101 -9.26 1.32 -3.79
C LYS A 101 -8.40 1.39 -5.05
N ILE A 102 -8.65 2.42 -5.86
CA ILE A 102 -7.82 2.71 -7.03
C ILE A 102 -7.19 4.08 -6.89
N VAL A 103 -5.86 4.10 -6.96
CA VAL A 103 -5.06 5.31 -7.09
C VAL A 103 -4.79 5.51 -8.59
N CYS A 104 -5.10 6.69 -9.13
CA CYS A 104 -4.80 7.04 -10.51
C CYS A 104 -3.82 8.21 -10.53
N THR A 105 -2.73 8.07 -11.27
CA THR A 105 -1.83 9.19 -11.54
C THR A 105 -2.46 10.12 -12.57
N ILE A 106 -2.58 11.40 -12.22
CA ILE A 106 -3.08 12.43 -13.14
C ILE A 106 -1.92 12.98 -13.95
N GLY A 107 -2.13 13.11 -15.26
CA GLY A 107 -1.11 13.61 -16.18
C GLY A 107 -1.73 14.17 -17.45
N PRO A 108 -0.92 14.38 -18.51
CA PRO A 108 -1.38 15.01 -19.75
C PRO A 108 -2.64 14.40 -20.39
N SER A 109 -2.87 13.10 -20.26
CA SER A 109 -4.06 12.45 -20.84
C SER A 109 -5.32 12.58 -19.97
N THR A 110 -5.19 13.06 -18.73
CA THR A 110 -6.25 13.02 -17.71
C THR A 110 -6.41 14.30 -16.88
N SER A 111 -5.62 15.35 -17.14
CA SER A 111 -5.65 16.60 -16.36
C SER A 111 -6.82 17.54 -16.69
N SER A 112 -7.69 17.19 -17.65
CA SER A 112 -8.90 17.99 -17.94
C SER A 112 -10.00 17.70 -16.92
N ARG A 113 -10.87 18.69 -16.69
CA ARG A 113 -12.06 18.55 -15.83
C ARG A 113 -12.89 17.33 -16.22
N GLU A 114 -13.23 17.20 -17.49
CA GLU A 114 -14.08 16.12 -18.00
C GLU A 114 -13.45 14.75 -17.75
N MET A 115 -12.12 14.66 -17.86
CA MET A 115 -11.41 13.42 -17.61
C MET A 115 -11.34 13.05 -16.13
N ILE A 116 -11.12 14.03 -15.24
CA ILE A 116 -11.14 13.80 -13.79
C ILE A 116 -12.52 13.26 -13.35
N TRP A 117 -13.61 13.84 -13.85
CA TRP A 117 -14.97 13.36 -13.56
C TRP A 117 -15.18 11.93 -14.07
N LYS A 118 -14.79 11.65 -15.33
CA LYS A 118 -14.90 10.30 -15.90
C LYS A 118 -14.05 9.27 -15.16
N LEU A 119 -12.87 9.65 -14.66
CA LEU A 119 -12.04 8.78 -13.83
C LEU A 119 -12.70 8.50 -12.48
N ALA A 120 -13.27 9.53 -11.84
CA ALA A 120 -13.99 9.39 -10.59
C ALA A 120 -15.20 8.46 -10.74
N GLU A 121 -16.00 8.62 -11.80
CA GLU A 121 -17.13 7.75 -12.13
C GLU A 121 -16.71 6.32 -12.49
N ALA A 122 -15.55 6.15 -13.16
CA ALA A 122 -14.97 4.84 -13.42
C ALA A 122 -14.43 4.14 -12.16
N GLY A 123 -14.34 4.87 -11.04
CA GLY A 123 -14.00 4.34 -9.73
C GLY A 123 -12.59 4.70 -9.27
N MET A 124 -12.03 5.84 -9.67
CA MET A 124 -10.87 6.43 -8.97
C MET A 124 -11.25 6.78 -7.52
N ASN A 125 -10.33 6.58 -6.57
CA ASN A 125 -10.48 6.99 -5.17
C ASN A 125 -9.42 7.99 -4.73
N VAL A 126 -8.24 7.94 -5.35
CA VAL A 126 -7.13 8.85 -5.04
C VAL A 126 -6.54 9.37 -6.36
N ALA A 127 -6.42 10.69 -6.48
CA ALA A 127 -5.68 11.35 -7.54
C ALA A 127 -4.23 11.55 -7.08
N ARG A 128 -3.29 10.84 -7.72
CA ARG A 128 -1.86 10.97 -7.48
C ARG A 128 -1.27 12.05 -8.39
N LEU A 129 -0.52 12.96 -7.78
CA LEU A 129 0.26 14.02 -8.42
C LEU A 129 1.74 13.66 -8.29
N ASN A 130 2.38 13.31 -9.41
CA ASN A 130 3.78 12.90 -9.41
C ASN A 130 4.69 14.13 -9.57
N MET A 131 5.42 14.52 -8.53
CA MET A 131 6.27 15.73 -8.53
C MET A 131 7.59 15.57 -9.30
N SER A 132 7.89 14.35 -9.80
CA SER A 132 8.95 14.14 -10.78
C SER A 132 8.65 14.80 -12.14
N HIS A 133 7.37 15.12 -12.40
CA HIS A 133 6.89 15.74 -13.62
C HIS A 133 5.92 16.90 -13.33
N GLY A 134 5.89 17.89 -14.20
CA GLY A 134 5.04 19.07 -14.02
C GLY A 134 5.57 20.04 -12.96
N ASP A 135 4.98 21.23 -12.94
CA ASP A 135 5.28 22.29 -11.99
C ASP A 135 4.14 22.45 -10.96
N HIS A 136 4.36 23.26 -9.93
CA HIS A 136 3.34 23.55 -8.92
C HIS A 136 2.08 24.17 -9.52
N ALA A 137 2.21 24.98 -10.58
CA ALA A 137 1.08 25.63 -11.23
C ALA A 137 0.11 24.63 -11.88
N SER A 138 0.63 23.67 -12.65
CA SER A 138 -0.16 22.61 -13.27
C SER A 138 -0.78 21.65 -12.24
N HIS A 139 -0.03 21.30 -11.19
CA HIS A 139 -0.57 20.49 -10.08
C HIS A 139 -1.66 21.23 -9.30
N LYS A 140 -1.53 22.56 -9.12
CA LYS A 140 -2.56 23.39 -8.46
C LYS A 140 -3.89 23.34 -9.18
N ILE A 141 -3.88 23.41 -10.52
CA ILE A 141 -5.10 23.29 -11.33
C ILE A 141 -5.78 21.94 -11.08
N THR A 142 -4.99 20.86 -11.04
CA THR A 142 -5.52 19.51 -10.77
C THR A 142 -6.14 19.41 -9.37
N ILE A 143 -5.46 19.96 -8.36
CA ILE A 143 -5.96 20.02 -6.97
C ILE A 143 -7.31 20.76 -6.93
N ASP A 144 -7.42 21.90 -7.60
CA ASP A 144 -8.64 22.71 -7.62
C ASP A 144 -9.80 21.99 -8.30
N LEU A 145 -9.54 21.28 -9.40
CA LEU A 145 -10.55 20.46 -10.08
C LEU A 145 -11.03 19.29 -9.22
N VAL A 146 -10.13 18.62 -8.49
CA VAL A 146 -10.51 17.54 -7.56
C VAL A 146 -11.33 18.07 -6.39
N LYS A 147 -10.95 19.24 -5.84
CA LYS A 147 -11.73 19.91 -4.79
C LYS A 147 -13.10 20.34 -5.30
N GLU A 148 -13.18 20.85 -6.52
CA GLU A 148 -14.44 21.18 -7.17
C GLU A 148 -15.34 19.94 -7.33
N TYR A 149 -14.78 18.82 -7.80
CA TYR A 149 -15.50 17.56 -7.89
C TYR A 149 -16.08 17.14 -6.53
N ASN A 150 -15.25 17.15 -5.48
CA ASN A 150 -15.64 16.76 -4.13
C ASN A 150 -16.72 17.67 -3.53
N ALA A 151 -16.79 18.95 -3.93
CA ALA A 151 -17.81 19.88 -3.49
C ALA A 151 -19.17 19.67 -4.19
N GLN A 152 -19.18 19.05 -5.38
CA GLN A 152 -20.38 18.80 -6.19
C GLN A 152 -20.89 17.36 -6.07
N SER A 153 -20.02 16.41 -5.72
CA SER A 153 -20.36 14.99 -5.64
C SER A 153 -20.72 14.57 -4.22
N ASP A 154 -21.94 14.06 -4.07
CA ASP A 154 -22.39 13.47 -2.81
C ASP A 154 -22.01 11.98 -2.66
N ASP A 155 -21.66 11.30 -3.77
CA ASP A 155 -21.59 9.82 -3.84
C ASP A 155 -20.17 9.26 -3.86
N ASN A 156 -19.22 10.03 -4.37
CA ASN A 156 -17.81 9.65 -4.42
C ASN A 156 -16.94 10.77 -3.86
N VAL A 157 -15.85 10.39 -3.22
CA VAL A 157 -14.83 11.32 -2.75
C VAL A 157 -13.48 10.88 -3.31
N ILE A 158 -12.73 11.85 -3.81
CA ILE A 158 -11.39 11.67 -4.33
C ILE A 158 -10.41 12.32 -3.36
N ALA A 159 -9.52 11.52 -2.79
CA ALA A 159 -8.38 12.06 -2.05
C ALA A 159 -7.27 12.51 -3.00
N ILE A 160 -6.41 13.41 -2.53
CA ILE A 160 -5.27 13.93 -3.26
C ILE A 160 -3.99 13.41 -2.61
N MET A 161 -3.13 12.79 -3.42
CA MET A 161 -1.83 12.30 -3.00
C MET A 161 -0.73 13.00 -3.78
N LEU A 162 0.21 13.62 -3.06
CA LEU A 162 1.41 14.22 -3.64
C LEU A 162 2.57 13.24 -3.49
N ASP A 163 3.14 12.80 -4.60
CA ASP A 163 4.26 11.87 -4.64
C ASP A 163 5.57 12.62 -4.88
N THR A 164 6.45 12.61 -3.86
CA THR A 164 7.76 13.26 -3.89
C THR A 164 8.66 12.62 -4.93
N LYS A 165 9.60 13.40 -5.47
CA LYS A 165 10.54 12.88 -6.45
C LYS A 165 11.57 11.97 -5.78
N GLY A 166 12.10 12.41 -4.64
CA GLY A 166 13.19 11.74 -3.95
C GLY A 166 14.55 11.89 -4.66
N PRO A 167 15.62 11.33 -4.07
CA PRO A 167 16.95 11.32 -4.65
C PRO A 167 17.03 10.42 -5.89
N GLU A 168 17.71 10.89 -6.94
CA GLU A 168 17.93 10.10 -8.16
C GLU A 168 19.38 10.23 -8.63
N VAL A 169 20.04 9.08 -8.84
CA VAL A 169 21.30 9.01 -9.55
C VAL A 169 21.02 8.81 -11.04
N ARG A 170 21.62 9.64 -11.88
CA ARG A 170 21.41 9.66 -13.33
C ARG A 170 22.71 9.82 -14.09
N SER A 171 22.75 9.25 -15.28
CA SER A 171 23.81 9.53 -16.26
C SER A 171 23.76 10.98 -16.73
N GLY A 172 24.88 11.47 -17.25
CA GLY A 172 25.03 12.78 -17.83
C GLY A 172 24.33 12.91 -19.19
N ASP A 173 24.49 14.08 -19.79
CA ASP A 173 24.02 14.32 -21.14
C ASP A 173 24.97 13.66 -22.17
N VAL A 174 24.39 12.96 -23.14
CA VAL A 174 25.11 12.39 -24.29
C VAL A 174 24.73 13.14 -25.57
N PRO A 175 25.70 13.52 -26.44
CA PRO A 175 25.39 14.24 -27.68
C PRO A 175 24.51 13.44 -28.63
N GLN A 176 24.73 12.12 -28.67
CA GLN A 176 23.95 11.14 -29.40
C GLN A 176 23.80 9.88 -28.53
N PRO A 177 22.75 9.07 -28.75
CA PRO A 177 22.63 7.80 -28.07
C PRO A 177 23.87 6.92 -28.27
N ILE A 178 24.37 6.32 -27.19
CA ILE A 178 25.55 5.45 -27.21
C ILE A 178 25.07 4.00 -27.18
N ILE A 179 25.59 3.17 -28.08
CA ILE A 179 25.31 1.73 -28.09
C ILE A 179 26.30 1.03 -27.17
N LEU A 180 25.80 0.48 -26.07
CA LEU A 180 26.55 -0.37 -25.16
C LEU A 180 26.57 -1.79 -25.71
N GLU A 181 27.72 -2.24 -26.21
CA GLU A 181 27.91 -3.61 -26.70
C GLU A 181 28.38 -4.53 -25.57
N GLU A 182 27.80 -5.73 -25.49
CA GLU A 182 28.17 -6.74 -24.49
C GLU A 182 29.67 -7.07 -24.53
N GLY A 183 30.28 -7.16 -23.35
CA GLY A 183 31.70 -7.43 -23.17
C GLY A 183 32.63 -6.24 -23.41
N LYS A 184 32.14 -5.09 -23.89
CA LYS A 184 32.94 -3.86 -24.02
C LYS A 184 33.10 -3.15 -22.69
N GLU A 185 34.17 -2.36 -22.58
CA GLU A 185 34.35 -1.47 -21.45
C GLU A 185 33.53 -0.19 -21.63
N PHE A 186 32.90 0.26 -20.55
CA PHE A 186 32.22 1.55 -20.49
C PHE A 186 32.36 2.13 -19.09
N ASN A 187 32.53 3.45 -18.99
CA ASN A 187 32.95 4.11 -17.77
C ASN A 187 31.93 5.17 -17.30
N PHE A 188 31.83 5.31 -15.99
CA PHE A 188 31.06 6.37 -15.33
C PHE A 188 32.02 7.28 -14.58
N THR A 189 31.92 8.60 -14.77
CA THR A 189 32.77 9.57 -14.07
C THR A 189 31.95 10.60 -13.31
N ILE A 190 32.49 11.11 -12.20
CA ILE A 190 31.88 12.23 -11.48
C ILE A 190 32.30 13.60 -12.05
N LYS A 191 33.19 13.62 -13.05
CA LYS A 191 33.56 14.85 -13.76
C LYS A 191 32.40 15.33 -14.63
N ARG A 192 31.77 16.42 -14.22
CA ARG A 192 30.61 17.02 -14.90
C ARG A 192 30.92 17.40 -16.35
N GLY A 193 29.97 17.13 -17.24
CA GLY A 193 30.06 17.48 -18.66
C GLY A 193 30.92 16.54 -19.51
N VAL A 194 31.54 15.52 -18.91
CA VAL A 194 32.24 14.48 -19.68
C VAL A 194 31.23 13.56 -20.36
N SER A 195 31.42 13.41 -21.66
CA SER A 195 30.67 12.49 -22.51
C SER A 195 31.54 12.13 -23.73
N SER A 196 31.97 10.88 -23.81
CA SER A 196 32.72 10.27 -24.92
C SER A 196 32.04 8.96 -25.33
N GLU A 197 32.55 8.29 -26.37
CA GLU A 197 32.04 6.99 -26.83
C GLU A 197 32.04 5.91 -25.73
N ASP A 198 32.97 6.00 -24.77
CA ASP A 198 33.21 5.00 -23.73
C ASP A 198 33.02 5.51 -22.30
N THR A 199 32.63 6.79 -22.11
CA THR A 199 32.56 7.40 -20.78
C THR A 199 31.43 8.42 -20.70
N VAL A 200 30.62 8.34 -19.65
CA VAL A 200 29.59 9.35 -19.34
C VAL A 200 29.71 9.85 -17.91
N SER A 201 29.39 11.12 -17.70
CA SER A 201 29.31 11.68 -16.35
C SER A 201 28.13 11.12 -15.55
N VAL A 202 28.17 11.23 -14.22
CA VAL A 202 27.08 10.89 -13.29
C VAL A 202 26.70 12.16 -12.52
N ASN A 203 25.42 12.33 -12.23
CA ASN A 203 24.91 13.54 -11.58
C ASN A 203 25.17 13.62 -10.06
N TYR A 204 25.95 12.70 -9.49
CA TYR A 204 26.13 12.50 -8.06
C TYR A 204 27.61 12.21 -7.75
N ASP A 205 28.22 13.07 -6.93
CA ASP A 205 29.67 13.10 -6.74
C ASP A 205 30.16 11.95 -5.84
N ASP A 206 29.34 11.48 -4.90
CA ASP A 206 29.67 10.35 -4.02
C ASP A 206 29.40 8.98 -4.67
N PHE A 207 29.04 8.94 -5.95
CA PHE A 207 28.82 7.70 -6.70
C PHE A 207 30.02 6.74 -6.64
N ILE A 208 31.25 7.28 -6.63
CA ILE A 208 32.48 6.48 -6.52
C ILE A 208 32.58 5.73 -5.17
N ASN A 209 32.02 6.31 -4.11
CA ASN A 209 32.04 5.75 -2.76
C ASN A 209 30.95 4.70 -2.56
N ASP A 210 29.83 4.83 -3.27
CA ASP A 210 28.70 3.89 -3.18
C ASP A 210 28.91 2.62 -4.02
N VAL A 211 29.88 2.63 -4.93
CA VAL A 211 30.18 1.52 -5.85
C VAL A 211 31.47 0.80 -5.46
N GLU A 212 31.45 -0.53 -5.47
CA GLU A 212 32.60 -1.40 -5.22
C GLU A 212 32.92 -2.32 -6.41
N VAL A 213 34.15 -2.82 -6.47
CA VAL A 213 34.55 -3.79 -7.51
C VAL A 213 33.73 -5.07 -7.35
N GLY A 214 33.14 -5.52 -8.46
CA GLY A 214 32.21 -6.66 -8.49
C GLY A 214 30.73 -6.28 -8.38
N ASP A 215 30.41 -5.02 -8.09
CA ASP A 215 29.02 -4.55 -8.12
C ASP A 215 28.46 -4.55 -9.55
N MET A 216 27.12 -4.60 -9.63
CA MET A 216 26.37 -4.46 -10.87
C MET A 216 25.69 -3.09 -10.90
N ILE A 217 26.07 -2.25 -11.86
CA ILE A 217 25.38 -1.00 -12.18
C ILE A 217 24.27 -1.32 -13.17
N LEU A 218 23.06 -0.84 -12.87
CA LEU A 218 21.85 -1.03 -13.65
C LEU A 218 21.42 0.32 -14.21
N VAL A 219 21.05 0.32 -15.49
CA VAL A 219 20.53 1.51 -16.17
C VAL A 219 19.05 1.30 -16.47
N ASP A 220 18.22 2.31 -16.18
CA ASP A 220 16.76 2.31 -16.38
C ASP A 220 16.09 1.03 -15.84
N GLY A 221 16.37 0.67 -14.59
CA GLY A 221 15.75 -0.50 -13.95
C GLY A 221 16.26 -1.86 -14.46
N GLY A 222 17.46 -1.89 -15.03
CA GLY A 222 18.10 -3.12 -15.52
C GLY A 222 17.86 -3.41 -16.99
N MET A 223 17.38 -2.43 -17.77
CA MET A 223 17.36 -2.54 -19.24
C MET A 223 18.77 -2.70 -19.84
N MET A 224 19.77 -2.15 -19.16
CA MET A 224 21.18 -2.41 -19.41
C MET A 224 21.88 -2.67 -18.07
N SER A 225 22.92 -3.48 -18.09
CA SER A 225 23.67 -3.81 -16.87
C SER A 225 25.18 -3.82 -17.14
N LEU A 226 25.95 -3.32 -16.18
CA LEU A 226 27.40 -3.22 -16.29
C LEU A 226 28.05 -3.71 -14.99
N ALA A 227 29.03 -4.60 -15.11
CA ALA A 227 29.80 -5.12 -13.99
C ALA A 227 31.01 -4.23 -13.71
N VAL A 228 31.19 -3.81 -12.46
CA VAL A 228 32.28 -2.93 -12.05
C VAL A 228 33.59 -3.71 -12.00
N LYS A 229 34.54 -3.31 -12.84
CA LYS A 229 35.85 -3.96 -12.98
C LYS A 229 36.92 -3.31 -12.12
N SER A 230 36.92 -1.99 -12.02
CA SER A 230 37.86 -1.21 -11.20
C SER A 230 37.32 0.21 -10.97
N LYS A 231 37.77 0.87 -9.91
CA LYS A 231 37.48 2.29 -9.67
C LYS A 231 38.75 3.08 -9.36
N THR A 232 38.71 4.36 -9.66
CA THR A 232 39.68 5.38 -9.25
C THR A 232 38.93 6.47 -8.48
N ASN A 233 39.60 7.56 -8.10
CA ASN A 233 38.96 8.64 -7.33
C ASN A 233 37.83 9.37 -8.08
N ASP A 234 37.79 9.27 -9.41
CA ASP A 234 36.82 10.02 -10.24
C ASP A 234 36.17 9.20 -11.37
N LEU A 235 36.52 7.92 -11.51
CA LEU A 235 36.10 7.06 -12.62
C LEU A 235 35.82 5.63 -12.13
N VAL A 236 34.64 5.12 -12.45
CA VAL A 236 34.27 3.70 -12.35
C VAL A 236 34.36 3.07 -13.72
N LYS A 237 35.23 2.06 -13.86
CA LYS A 237 35.36 1.28 -15.10
C LYS A 237 34.50 0.03 -15.01
N CYS A 238 33.66 -0.18 -16.00
CA CYS A 238 32.73 -1.29 -16.04
C CYS A 238 32.90 -2.10 -17.33
N VAL A 239 32.39 -3.33 -17.31
CA VAL A 239 32.21 -4.16 -18.49
C VAL A 239 30.70 -4.32 -18.70
N VAL A 240 30.22 -4.04 -19.92
CA VAL A 240 28.82 -4.22 -20.28
C VAL A 240 28.48 -5.70 -20.20
N VAL A 241 27.45 -6.04 -19.42
CA VAL A 241 26.92 -7.40 -19.29
C VAL A 241 25.70 -7.54 -20.19
N ASP A 242 24.70 -6.67 -20.00
CA ASP A 242 23.54 -6.56 -20.89
C ASP A 242 23.61 -5.23 -21.65
N GLY A 243 23.72 -5.32 -22.97
CA GLY A 243 23.87 -4.16 -23.86
C GLY A 243 22.56 -3.41 -24.14
N GLY A 244 22.67 -2.25 -24.79
CA GLY A 244 21.50 -1.44 -25.14
C GLY A 244 21.85 -0.03 -25.59
N GLU A 245 20.82 0.81 -25.75
CA GLU A 245 20.96 2.20 -26.18
C GLU A 245 20.90 3.16 -24.98
N LEU A 246 22.06 3.70 -24.57
CA LEU A 246 22.16 4.69 -23.51
C LEU A 246 21.87 6.09 -24.06
N LYS A 247 20.83 6.75 -23.53
CA LYS A 247 20.52 8.17 -23.82
C LYS A 247 20.89 9.05 -22.63
N SER A 248 20.61 10.34 -22.73
CA SER A 248 20.88 11.30 -21.66
C SER A 248 20.02 11.04 -20.42
N ARG A 249 20.58 11.32 -19.24
CA ARG A 249 19.83 11.42 -17.95
C ARG A 249 19.08 10.15 -17.55
N ARG A 250 19.65 9.00 -17.88
CA ARG A 250 19.13 7.67 -17.59
C ARG A 250 19.35 7.34 -16.12
N HIS A 251 18.40 6.64 -15.51
CA HIS A 251 18.50 6.29 -14.09
C HIS A 251 19.58 5.26 -13.88
N LEU A 252 20.38 5.43 -12.82
CA LEU A 252 21.44 4.52 -12.43
C LEU A 252 21.14 3.96 -11.04
N ASN A 253 21.18 2.65 -10.91
CA ASN A 253 21.06 1.94 -9.63
C ASN A 253 22.25 1.01 -9.45
N VAL A 254 22.63 0.76 -8.20
CA VAL A 254 23.63 -0.26 -7.85
C VAL A 254 22.88 -1.44 -7.25
N ARG A 255 23.05 -2.63 -7.81
CA ARG A 255 22.27 -3.78 -7.35
C ARG A 255 22.57 -4.11 -5.89
N GLY A 256 21.52 -4.21 -5.08
CA GLY A 256 21.60 -4.52 -3.65
C GLY A 256 22.10 -3.39 -2.77
N LYS A 257 22.23 -2.16 -3.29
CA LYS A 257 22.68 -0.97 -2.53
C LYS A 257 21.88 0.25 -2.94
N SER A 258 21.61 1.12 -1.98
CA SER A 258 21.01 2.42 -2.28
C SER A 258 22.05 3.54 -2.21
N ALA A 259 21.89 4.57 -3.03
CA ALA A 259 22.82 5.71 -3.04
C ALA A 259 22.78 6.46 -1.70
N THR A 260 23.90 6.95 -1.18
CA THR A 260 24.01 7.69 0.10
C THR A 260 23.49 9.14 0.01
N LEU A 261 22.37 9.33 -0.68
CA LEU A 261 21.63 10.59 -0.76
C LEU A 261 20.56 10.69 0.33
N PRO A 262 20.24 11.91 0.79
CA PRO A 262 19.10 12.13 1.69
C PRO A 262 17.79 11.73 0.99
N SER A 263 16.88 11.08 1.72
CA SER A 263 15.60 10.63 1.16
C SER A 263 14.66 11.78 0.78
N ILE A 264 14.77 12.94 1.44
CA ILE A 264 14.01 14.15 1.10
C ILE A 264 15.00 15.20 0.60
N THR A 265 14.87 15.58 -0.67
CA THR A 265 15.73 16.60 -1.29
C THR A 265 15.20 18.02 -1.00
N ASP A 266 16.01 19.05 -1.28
CA ASP A 266 15.56 20.45 -1.16
C ASP A 266 14.32 20.73 -2.01
N LYS A 267 14.24 20.14 -3.21
CA LYS A 267 13.06 20.20 -4.07
C LYS A 267 11.86 19.51 -3.42
N ASP A 268 12.06 18.34 -2.82
CA ASP A 268 10.95 17.64 -2.15
C ASP A 268 10.42 18.48 -0.98
N TRP A 269 11.26 19.21 -0.25
CA TRP A 269 10.80 20.15 0.79
C TRP A 269 9.96 21.30 0.22
N GLU A 270 10.27 21.81 -0.96
CA GLU A 270 9.43 22.78 -1.67
C GLU A 270 8.08 22.18 -2.08
N ASP A 271 8.09 20.94 -2.60
CA ASP A 271 6.89 20.20 -2.98
C ASP A 271 6.01 19.88 -1.76
N ILE A 272 6.63 19.53 -0.62
CA ILE A 272 5.95 19.32 0.65
C ILE A 272 5.28 20.60 1.12
N LYS A 273 5.97 21.76 1.11
CA LYS A 273 5.38 23.06 1.45
C LYS A 273 4.16 23.36 0.58
N PHE A 274 4.29 23.18 -0.74
CA PHE A 274 3.19 23.32 -1.68
C PHE A 274 1.99 22.41 -1.32
N GLY A 275 2.24 21.16 -0.94
CA GLY A 275 1.18 20.24 -0.49
C GLY A 275 0.48 20.69 0.80
N VAL A 276 1.23 21.26 1.76
CA VAL A 276 0.67 21.79 3.02
C VAL A 276 -0.24 22.97 2.73
N ASP A 277 0.23 23.93 1.94
CA ASP A 277 -0.55 25.13 1.55
C ASP A 277 -1.85 24.76 0.82
N ASN A 278 -1.81 23.65 0.09
CA ASN A 278 -2.95 23.13 -0.67
C ASN A 278 -3.78 22.09 0.08
N GLN A 279 -3.43 21.74 1.32
CA GLN A 279 -4.17 20.78 2.14
C GLN A 279 -4.41 19.44 1.42
N VAL A 280 -3.35 18.86 0.83
CA VAL A 280 -3.44 17.50 0.26
C VAL A 280 -3.70 16.46 1.36
N ASP A 281 -4.19 15.28 0.99
CA ASP A 281 -4.58 14.25 1.98
C ASP A 281 -3.42 13.32 2.34
N PHE A 282 -2.54 13.06 1.36
CA PHE A 282 -1.42 12.12 1.49
C PHE A 282 -0.14 12.66 0.87
N TYR A 283 1.00 12.34 1.50
CA TYR A 283 2.30 12.31 0.85
C TYR A 283 2.69 10.87 0.54
N ALA A 284 3.19 10.60 -0.66
CA ALA A 284 3.96 9.41 -0.97
C ALA A 284 5.45 9.79 -0.99
N VAL A 285 6.23 9.24 -0.05
CA VAL A 285 7.64 9.62 0.15
C VAL A 285 8.56 8.59 -0.48
N SER A 286 9.38 9.03 -1.43
CA SER A 286 10.27 8.19 -2.25
C SER A 286 11.58 7.86 -1.53
N PHE A 287 12.17 6.72 -1.86
CA PHE A 287 13.48 6.23 -1.39
C PHE A 287 13.69 6.34 0.13
N VAL A 288 12.66 5.97 0.92
CA VAL A 288 12.76 5.95 2.39
C VAL A 288 13.61 4.77 2.83
N LYS A 289 14.68 5.03 3.58
CA LYS A 289 15.64 4.01 4.04
C LYS A 289 15.54 3.69 5.52
N ASP A 290 14.99 4.61 6.31
CA ASP A 290 14.93 4.52 7.76
C ASP A 290 13.70 5.27 8.31
N ALA A 291 13.48 5.14 9.62
CA ALA A 291 12.31 5.71 10.29
C ALA A 291 12.50 7.19 10.60
N GLU A 292 13.74 7.64 10.71
CA GLU A 292 14.15 8.99 11.06
C GLU A 292 13.62 10.00 10.04
N VAL A 293 13.72 9.70 8.75
CA VAL A 293 13.14 10.52 7.66
C VAL A 293 11.62 10.70 7.83
N VAL A 294 10.93 9.64 8.25
CA VAL A 294 9.46 9.68 8.45
C VAL A 294 9.11 10.55 9.65
N HIS A 295 9.89 10.44 10.73
CA HIS A 295 9.71 11.26 11.93
C HIS A 295 9.98 12.73 11.64
N GLU A 296 11.04 13.06 10.90
CA GLU A 296 11.37 14.43 10.48
C GLU A 296 10.20 15.07 9.73
N LEU A 297 9.65 14.38 8.73
CA LEU A 297 8.50 14.88 7.98
C LEU A 297 7.26 15.04 8.88
N LYS A 298 6.97 14.06 9.74
CA LYS A 298 5.81 14.15 10.66
C LYS A 298 5.93 15.28 11.65
N ASP A 299 7.12 15.55 12.19
CA ASP A 299 7.38 16.67 13.09
C ASP A 299 7.21 18.01 12.37
N TYR A 300 7.68 18.12 11.12
CA TYR A 300 7.42 19.27 10.27
C TYR A 300 5.92 19.50 10.06
N LEU A 301 5.16 18.47 9.65
CA LEU A 301 3.71 18.57 9.43
C LEU A 301 2.97 18.99 10.70
N LYS A 302 3.37 18.44 11.85
CA LYS A 302 2.83 18.83 13.15
C LYS A 302 3.12 20.30 13.47
N SER A 303 4.32 20.79 13.17
CA SER A 303 4.68 22.21 13.36
C SER A 303 3.83 23.16 12.51
N CYS A 304 3.39 22.70 11.34
CA CYS A 304 2.47 23.42 10.46
C CYS A 304 0.98 23.23 10.81
N ASN A 305 0.65 22.44 11.85
CA ASN A 305 -0.71 22.00 12.16
C ASN A 305 -1.41 21.32 10.95
N ALA A 306 -0.62 20.60 10.15
CA ALA A 306 -1.06 19.88 8.97
C ALA A 306 -1.28 18.39 9.30
N ASP A 307 -2.53 17.94 9.22
CA ASP A 307 -2.93 16.54 9.43
C ASP A 307 -2.97 15.75 8.10
N ILE A 308 -1.79 15.58 7.49
CA ILE A 308 -1.57 14.90 6.20
C ILE A 308 -0.88 13.57 6.48
N HIS A 309 -1.37 12.48 5.90
CA HIS A 309 -0.82 11.15 6.13
C HIS A 309 0.41 10.88 5.26
N VAL A 310 1.43 10.24 5.85
CA VAL A 310 2.69 9.89 5.18
C VAL A 310 2.68 8.41 4.78
N ILE A 311 2.63 8.15 3.48
CA ILE A 311 2.75 6.83 2.86
C ILE A 311 4.19 6.66 2.37
N VAL A 312 4.94 5.74 2.97
CA VAL A 312 6.35 5.50 2.60
C VAL A 312 6.42 4.55 1.41
N LYS A 313 7.23 4.88 0.41
CA LYS A 313 7.46 4.01 -0.75
C LYS A 313 8.63 3.08 -0.45
N ILE A 314 8.35 1.79 -0.49
CA ILE A 314 9.35 0.73 -0.29
C ILE A 314 9.94 0.40 -1.66
N GLU A 315 11.09 1.00 -1.93
CA GLU A 315 11.72 1.07 -3.26
C GLU A 315 13.14 0.55 -3.28
N SER A 316 13.77 0.44 -2.12
CA SER A 316 15.22 0.33 -2.04
C SER A 316 15.68 -0.89 -1.24
N ALA A 317 16.87 -1.40 -1.56
CA ALA A 317 17.46 -2.51 -0.83
C ALA A 317 17.64 -2.18 0.67
N ASP A 318 18.01 -0.94 0.98
CA ASP A 318 18.22 -0.46 2.36
C ASP A 318 16.92 -0.41 3.18
N SER A 319 15.77 -0.27 2.51
CA SER A 319 14.47 -0.27 3.19
C SER A 319 14.11 -1.66 3.75
N ILE A 320 14.63 -2.74 3.16
CA ILE A 320 14.24 -4.12 3.48
C ILE A 320 14.63 -4.55 4.91
N PRO A 321 15.88 -4.35 5.37
CA PRO A 321 16.24 -4.61 6.77
C PRO A 321 15.43 -3.76 7.77
N ASN A 322 14.99 -2.57 7.36
CA ASN A 322 14.33 -1.57 8.19
C ASN A 322 12.79 -1.55 8.06
N LEU A 323 12.18 -2.50 7.34
CA LEU A 323 10.74 -2.48 7.04
C LEU A 323 9.88 -2.27 8.28
N HIS A 324 10.19 -2.95 9.38
CA HIS A 324 9.39 -2.86 10.59
C HIS A 324 9.41 -1.44 11.20
N SER A 325 10.58 -0.81 11.30
CA SER A 325 10.70 0.53 11.88
C SER A 325 10.10 1.59 10.95
N ILE A 326 10.38 1.51 9.65
CA ILE A 326 9.84 2.41 8.62
C ILE A 326 8.30 2.36 8.61
N ILE A 327 7.73 1.16 8.50
CA ILE A 327 6.27 0.99 8.49
C ILE A 327 5.71 1.44 9.83
N SER A 328 6.35 1.17 10.97
CA SER A 328 5.88 1.62 12.29
C SER A 328 5.85 3.15 12.44
N ALA A 329 6.78 3.87 11.83
CA ALA A 329 6.82 5.33 11.85
C ALA A 329 5.80 5.98 10.90
N SER A 330 5.42 5.31 9.80
CA SER A 330 4.55 5.87 8.75
C SER A 330 3.05 5.82 9.06
N ASP A 331 2.21 6.33 8.16
CA ASP A 331 0.75 6.17 8.21
C ASP A 331 0.23 5.13 7.22
N GLY A 332 1.13 4.47 6.49
CA GLY A 332 0.86 3.54 5.40
C GLY A 332 2.12 3.25 4.59
N ALA A 333 2.04 2.32 3.65
CA ALA A 333 3.15 1.99 2.76
C ALA A 333 2.70 1.81 1.31
N MET A 334 3.65 1.97 0.38
CA MET A 334 3.48 1.69 -1.04
C MET A 334 4.56 0.70 -1.47
N VAL A 335 4.16 -0.44 -2.02
CA VAL A 335 5.07 -1.40 -2.66
C VAL A 335 5.31 -0.94 -4.10
N ALA A 336 6.45 -0.28 -4.33
CA ALA A 336 6.83 0.25 -5.64
C ALA A 336 7.69 -0.79 -6.38
N ARG A 337 7.02 -1.71 -7.07
CA ARG A 337 7.61 -2.95 -7.60
C ARG A 337 8.64 -2.71 -8.71
N GLY A 338 8.47 -1.67 -9.51
CA GLY A 338 9.42 -1.27 -10.55
C GLY A 338 10.76 -0.87 -9.95
N ASP A 339 10.75 0.06 -9.00
CA ASP A 339 11.96 0.53 -8.32
C ASP A 339 12.57 -0.58 -7.45
N LEU A 340 11.74 -1.33 -6.71
CA LEU A 340 12.22 -2.44 -5.89
C LEU A 340 12.86 -3.56 -6.73
N GLY A 341 12.28 -3.86 -7.90
CA GLY A 341 12.82 -4.83 -8.86
C GLY A 341 14.06 -4.33 -9.60
N ALA A 342 14.31 -3.01 -9.60
CA ALA A 342 15.56 -2.45 -10.07
C ALA A 342 16.68 -2.69 -9.06
N GLU A 343 16.45 -2.52 -7.76
CA GLU A 343 17.52 -2.71 -6.76
C GLU A 343 17.72 -4.17 -6.33
N LEU A 344 16.69 -5.00 -6.40
CA LEU A 344 16.71 -6.39 -5.92
C LEU A 344 16.57 -7.42 -7.06
N PRO A 345 16.84 -8.70 -6.81
CA PRO A 345 16.45 -9.76 -7.73
C PRO A 345 14.93 -9.76 -7.96
N ILE A 346 14.50 -9.83 -9.22
CA ILE A 346 13.09 -9.69 -9.60
C ILE A 346 12.21 -10.81 -9.02
N GLU A 347 12.80 -11.98 -8.76
CA GLU A 347 12.16 -13.13 -8.14
C GLU A 347 11.86 -12.93 -6.65
N GLU A 348 12.53 -11.99 -5.97
CA GLU A 348 12.29 -11.66 -4.56
C GLU A 348 11.12 -10.68 -4.39
N VAL A 349 10.82 -9.87 -5.41
CA VAL A 349 9.81 -8.80 -5.34
C VAL A 349 8.42 -9.32 -4.94
N PRO A 350 7.90 -10.44 -5.49
CA PRO A 350 6.61 -10.99 -5.05
C PRO A 350 6.60 -11.41 -3.58
N LEU A 351 7.71 -11.98 -3.08
CA LEU A 351 7.83 -12.40 -1.68
C LEU A 351 7.83 -11.21 -0.74
N LEU A 352 8.55 -10.14 -1.12
CA LEU A 352 8.60 -8.89 -0.37
C LEU A 352 7.26 -8.15 -0.39
N GLN A 353 6.55 -8.14 -1.52
CA GLN A 353 5.19 -7.58 -1.60
C GLN A 353 4.28 -8.24 -0.57
N GLU A 354 4.24 -9.57 -0.52
CA GLU A 354 3.43 -10.31 0.45
C GLU A 354 3.84 -9.96 1.89
N ASP A 355 5.15 -9.88 2.18
CA ASP A 355 5.66 -9.52 3.50
C ASP A 355 5.28 -8.10 3.93
N ILE A 356 5.41 -7.13 3.03
CA ILE A 356 5.06 -5.73 3.29
C ILE A 356 3.55 -5.59 3.55
N ILE A 357 2.71 -6.21 2.71
CA ILE A 357 1.25 -6.20 2.90
C ILE A 357 0.87 -6.79 4.26
N ARG A 358 1.45 -7.94 4.62
CA ARG A 358 1.18 -8.62 5.89
C ARG A 358 1.59 -7.77 7.10
N ARG A 359 2.76 -7.11 7.04
CA ARG A 359 3.23 -6.19 8.09
C ARG A 359 2.30 -4.99 8.24
N CYS A 360 1.93 -4.36 7.13
CA CYS A 360 0.99 -3.24 7.12
C CYS A 360 -0.34 -3.63 7.77
N HIS A 361 -0.92 -4.78 7.40
CA HIS A 361 -2.14 -5.28 8.05
C HIS A 361 -1.97 -5.49 9.56
N SER A 362 -0.87 -6.12 9.99
CA SER A 362 -0.62 -6.38 11.41
C SER A 362 -0.50 -5.10 12.24
N MET A 363 -0.09 -3.99 11.60
CA MET A 363 0.06 -2.67 12.21
C MET A 363 -1.11 -1.74 11.94
N GLN A 364 -2.17 -2.24 11.28
CA GLN A 364 -3.34 -1.48 10.87
C GLN A 364 -3.01 -0.25 10.02
N LYS A 365 -2.11 -0.42 9.06
CA LYS A 365 -1.71 0.61 8.10
C LYS A 365 -2.16 0.24 6.69
N PRO A 366 -2.72 1.19 5.92
CA PRO A 366 -3.10 0.95 4.53
C PRO A 366 -1.86 0.69 3.68
N VAL A 367 -1.99 -0.23 2.74
CA VAL A 367 -0.93 -0.57 1.78
C VAL A 367 -1.40 -0.43 0.33
N ILE A 368 -0.54 0.17 -0.49
CA ILE A 368 -0.77 0.39 -1.92
C ILE A 368 0.19 -0.49 -2.70
N VAL A 369 -0.32 -1.28 -3.65
CA VAL A 369 0.54 -1.99 -4.62
C VAL A 369 0.62 -1.15 -5.89
N ALA A 370 1.84 -0.80 -6.28
CA ALA A 370 2.14 0.19 -7.31
C ALA A 370 3.07 -0.35 -8.40
N THR A 371 3.01 0.31 -9.57
CA THR A 371 3.79 0.05 -10.80
C THR A 371 3.51 -1.31 -11.44
N ASN A 372 3.75 -1.45 -12.75
CA ASN A 372 3.62 -2.71 -13.51
C ASN A 372 2.27 -3.44 -13.35
N MET A 373 1.17 -2.72 -13.09
CA MET A 373 -0.14 -3.35 -12.92
C MET A 373 -0.84 -3.58 -14.27
N LEU A 374 -0.90 -2.55 -15.12
CA LEU A 374 -1.51 -2.60 -16.46
C LEU A 374 -0.65 -1.87 -17.49
N GLU A 375 0.68 -1.99 -17.39
CA GLU A 375 1.66 -1.28 -18.21
C GLU A 375 1.37 -1.38 -19.71
N SER A 376 0.96 -2.56 -20.20
CA SER A 376 0.63 -2.76 -21.60
C SER A 376 -0.52 -1.85 -22.07
N MET A 377 -1.38 -1.38 -21.16
CA MET A 377 -2.51 -0.52 -21.46
C MET A 377 -2.15 0.96 -21.70
N ILE A 378 -0.88 1.32 -21.51
CA ILE A 378 -0.36 2.60 -22.01
C ILE A 378 -0.56 2.68 -23.53
N ASP A 379 -0.22 1.60 -24.24
CA ASP A 379 -0.24 1.55 -25.70
C ASP A 379 -1.38 0.71 -26.29
N HIS A 380 -1.92 -0.24 -25.52
CA HIS A 380 -2.90 -1.21 -26.00
C HIS A 380 -4.26 -1.09 -25.28
N PRO A 381 -5.39 -1.35 -25.96
CA PRO A 381 -6.71 -1.18 -25.36
C PRO A 381 -7.09 -2.31 -24.38
N THR A 382 -6.28 -3.37 -24.29
CA THR A 382 -6.54 -4.58 -23.51
C THR A 382 -5.25 -5.01 -22.81
N PRO A 383 -5.33 -5.45 -21.54
CA PRO A 383 -4.17 -5.96 -20.82
C PRO A 383 -3.84 -7.39 -21.23
N THR A 384 -2.66 -7.83 -20.83
CA THR A 384 -2.26 -9.23 -20.84
C THR A 384 -2.97 -10.03 -19.76
N ARG A 385 -2.99 -11.36 -19.90
CA ARG A 385 -3.50 -12.26 -18.86
C ARG A 385 -2.64 -12.24 -17.59
N ALA A 386 -1.34 -11.99 -17.75
CA ALA A 386 -0.40 -11.90 -16.64
C ALA A 386 -0.72 -10.70 -15.74
N GLU A 387 -0.94 -9.51 -16.32
CA GLU A 387 -1.34 -8.30 -15.60
C GLU A 387 -2.68 -8.46 -14.87
N VAL A 388 -3.67 -9.10 -15.51
CA VAL A 388 -4.95 -9.40 -14.84
C VAL A 388 -4.76 -10.34 -13.65
N SER A 389 -3.91 -11.37 -13.80
CA SER A 389 -3.58 -12.28 -12.69
C SER A 389 -2.86 -11.55 -11.56
N ASP A 390 -1.96 -10.64 -11.89
CA ASP A 390 -1.17 -9.86 -10.96
C ASP A 390 -2.03 -8.93 -10.10
N ILE A 391 -2.97 -8.19 -10.71
CA ILE A 391 -3.98 -7.42 -9.95
C ILE A 391 -4.77 -8.33 -9.01
N ALA A 392 -5.21 -9.49 -9.50
CA ALA A 392 -5.98 -10.43 -8.69
C ALA A 392 -5.15 -10.97 -7.50
N ILE A 393 -3.84 -11.15 -7.65
CA ILE A 393 -2.94 -11.54 -6.57
C ILE A 393 -2.85 -10.43 -5.52
N ALA A 394 -2.54 -9.19 -5.91
CA ALA A 394 -2.47 -8.05 -5.00
C ALA A 394 -3.76 -7.86 -4.18
N VAL A 395 -4.92 -8.02 -4.82
CA VAL A 395 -6.23 -7.97 -4.16
C VAL A 395 -6.43 -9.14 -3.19
N ARG A 396 -5.99 -10.36 -3.54
CA ARG A 396 -6.10 -11.53 -2.65
C ARG A 396 -5.18 -11.46 -1.44
N GLU A 397 -3.99 -10.91 -1.61
CA GLU A 397 -3.04 -10.63 -0.51
C GLU A 397 -3.58 -9.55 0.42
N GLY A 398 -4.54 -8.76 -0.07
CA GLY A 398 -5.37 -7.86 0.72
C GLY A 398 -4.90 -6.42 0.67
N ALA A 399 -4.22 -6.00 -0.41
CA ALA A 399 -3.87 -4.60 -0.61
C ALA A 399 -5.09 -3.67 -0.44
N ASP A 400 -4.91 -2.55 0.26
CA ASP A 400 -5.98 -1.57 0.43
C ASP A 400 -6.28 -0.85 -0.88
N ALA A 401 -5.23 -0.59 -1.66
CA ALA A 401 -5.33 0.03 -2.97
C ALA A 401 -4.37 -0.57 -4.00
N VAL A 402 -4.75 -0.44 -5.25
CA VAL A 402 -3.93 -0.70 -6.44
C VAL A 402 -3.75 0.59 -7.22
N MET A 403 -2.59 0.80 -7.82
CA MET A 403 -2.23 2.07 -8.45
C MET A 403 -1.96 1.96 -9.95
N LEU A 404 -2.53 2.90 -10.70
CA LEU A 404 -2.23 3.17 -12.11
C LEU A 404 -1.24 4.34 -12.21
N SER A 405 -0.16 4.12 -12.96
CA SER A 405 0.96 5.05 -13.16
C SER A 405 0.88 5.67 -14.56
N GLY A 406 1.68 5.20 -15.52
CA GLY A 406 1.69 5.71 -16.89
C GLY A 406 0.34 5.50 -17.60
N GLU A 407 -0.40 4.46 -17.23
CA GLU A 407 -1.68 4.08 -17.84
C GLU A 407 -2.71 5.22 -17.80
N THR A 408 -2.78 5.94 -16.68
CA THR A 408 -3.69 7.09 -16.51
C THR A 408 -2.99 8.43 -16.70
N ALA A 409 -1.67 8.52 -16.55
CA ALA A 409 -0.97 9.79 -16.69
C ALA A 409 -0.82 10.21 -18.16
N HIS A 410 -0.35 9.30 -19.02
CA HIS A 410 -0.06 9.59 -20.43
C HIS A 410 -0.48 8.47 -21.39
N GLY A 411 -1.12 7.41 -20.89
CA GLY A 411 -1.59 6.30 -21.70
C GLY A 411 -2.70 6.69 -22.68
N LYS A 412 -2.84 5.90 -23.75
CA LYS A 412 -3.87 6.06 -24.80
C LYS A 412 -5.27 5.64 -24.32
N TYR A 413 -5.37 4.82 -23.27
CA TYR A 413 -6.62 4.23 -22.81
C TYR A 413 -6.89 4.38 -21.30
N PRO A 414 -6.78 5.60 -20.72
CA PRO A 414 -6.82 5.81 -19.27
C PRO A 414 -8.12 5.32 -18.63
N LEU A 415 -9.28 5.62 -19.24
CA LEU A 415 -10.58 5.17 -18.72
C LEU A 415 -10.77 3.65 -18.81
N LYS A 416 -10.19 2.99 -19.82
CA LYS A 416 -10.28 1.54 -19.92
C LYS A 416 -9.41 0.87 -18.86
N ALA A 417 -8.21 1.42 -18.59
CA ALA A 417 -7.33 0.91 -17.54
C ALA A 417 -8.02 0.93 -16.16
N VAL A 418 -8.66 2.06 -15.80
CA VAL A 418 -9.45 2.15 -14.54
C VAL A 418 -10.59 1.14 -14.51
N LYS A 419 -11.34 0.99 -15.61
CA LYS A 419 -12.46 0.03 -15.69
C LYS A 419 -11.99 -1.42 -15.57
N VAL A 420 -10.87 -1.78 -16.18
CA VAL A 420 -10.25 -3.10 -16.04
C VAL A 420 -9.84 -3.33 -14.59
N MET A 421 -9.08 -2.40 -13.99
CA MET A 421 -8.68 -2.47 -12.60
C MET A 421 -9.87 -2.64 -11.65
N HIS A 422 -10.94 -1.85 -11.86
CA HIS A 422 -12.19 -1.96 -11.12
C HIS A 422 -12.82 -3.35 -11.25
N THR A 423 -12.96 -3.84 -12.48
CA THR A 423 -13.64 -5.11 -12.78
C THR A 423 -12.87 -6.29 -12.20
N VAL A 424 -11.55 -6.31 -12.32
CA VAL A 424 -10.70 -7.38 -11.79
C VAL A 424 -10.75 -7.41 -10.27
N ALA A 425 -10.64 -6.24 -9.60
CA ALA A 425 -10.75 -6.16 -8.15
C ALA A 425 -12.12 -6.64 -7.66
N LEU A 426 -13.21 -6.13 -8.25
CA LEU A 426 -14.58 -6.51 -7.88
C LEU A 426 -14.83 -8.02 -8.06
N ARG A 427 -14.39 -8.59 -9.18
CA ARG A 427 -14.57 -10.02 -9.46
C ARG A 427 -13.75 -10.88 -8.50
N THR A 428 -12.52 -10.47 -8.21
CA THR A 428 -11.63 -11.19 -7.28
C THR A 428 -12.22 -11.18 -5.87
N GLU A 429 -12.64 -10.02 -5.38
CA GLU A 429 -13.29 -9.87 -4.06
C GLU A 429 -14.55 -10.72 -3.92
N SER A 430 -15.37 -10.78 -4.98
CA SER A 430 -16.60 -11.58 -4.98
C SER A 430 -16.33 -13.10 -4.94
N SER A 431 -15.10 -13.53 -5.24
CA SER A 431 -14.68 -14.94 -5.18
C SER A 431 -14.01 -15.33 -3.86
N LEU A 432 -13.67 -14.35 -3.01
CA LEU A 432 -13.01 -14.60 -1.74
C LEU A 432 -13.99 -15.23 -0.74
N PRO A 433 -13.54 -16.23 0.03
CA PRO A 433 -14.36 -16.78 1.10
C PRO A 433 -14.57 -15.72 2.19
N VAL A 434 -15.76 -15.70 2.79
CA VAL A 434 -16.03 -14.86 3.95
C VAL A 434 -15.20 -15.37 5.12
N ASN A 435 -14.19 -14.60 5.51
CA ASN A 435 -13.36 -14.98 6.64
C ASN A 435 -14.14 -14.75 7.95
N THR A 436 -14.36 -15.83 8.70
CA THR A 436 -15.03 -15.83 10.01
C THR A 436 -14.07 -16.27 11.12
N THR A 437 -12.81 -16.51 10.78
CA THR A 437 -11.82 -16.97 11.76
C THR A 437 -11.31 -15.81 12.60
N ALA A 438 -11.20 -16.03 13.91
CA ALA A 438 -10.58 -15.07 14.80
C ALA A 438 -9.08 -14.98 14.50
N PRO A 439 -8.49 -13.78 14.49
CA PRO A 439 -7.05 -13.66 14.35
C PRO A 439 -6.37 -14.39 15.51
N THR A 440 -5.32 -15.15 15.19
CA THR A 440 -4.39 -15.71 16.17
C THR A 440 -3.46 -14.61 16.71
N HIS A 441 -4.01 -13.54 17.26
CA HIS A 441 -3.23 -12.52 17.95
C HIS A 441 -3.25 -12.79 19.46
N ASN A 442 -2.10 -12.65 20.11
CA ASN A 442 -1.98 -12.70 21.56
C ASN A 442 -2.83 -11.57 22.16
N VAL A 443 -3.95 -11.94 22.77
CA VAL A 443 -5.02 -11.09 23.33
C VAL A 443 -4.55 -10.14 24.44
N TYR A 444 -3.29 -10.20 24.86
CA TYR A 444 -2.82 -9.55 26.08
C TYR A 444 -2.53 -8.04 25.96
N GLN A 445 -2.69 -7.42 24.79
CA GLN A 445 -2.39 -5.98 24.57
C GLN A 445 -3.38 -5.23 23.63
N SER A 446 -4.50 -5.82 23.22
CA SER A 446 -5.40 -5.15 22.26
C SER A 446 -6.20 -4.01 22.91
N HIS A 447 -6.24 -2.87 22.20
CA HIS A 447 -7.04 -1.72 22.62
C HIS A 447 -8.54 -2.04 22.41
N MET A 448 -9.40 -1.55 23.30
CA MET A 448 -10.87 -1.78 23.26
C MET A 448 -11.49 -1.57 21.86
N GLY A 449 -11.00 -0.57 21.11
CA GLY A 449 -11.47 -0.28 19.75
C GLY A 449 -11.26 -1.44 18.77
N GLU A 450 -10.13 -2.12 18.85
CA GLU A 450 -9.77 -3.25 17.98
C GLU A 450 -10.67 -4.46 18.26
N MET A 451 -10.91 -4.78 19.53
CA MET A 451 -11.79 -5.88 19.92
C MET A 451 -13.22 -5.66 19.42
N PHE A 452 -13.73 -4.42 19.53
CA PHE A 452 -15.05 -4.07 19.03
C PHE A 452 -15.12 -4.12 17.50
N ALA A 453 -14.09 -3.64 16.80
CA ALA A 453 -14.03 -3.74 15.35
C ALA A 453 -13.99 -5.21 14.88
N PHE A 454 -13.20 -6.05 15.55
CA PHE A 454 -13.15 -7.48 15.27
C PHE A 454 -14.52 -8.15 15.42
N HIS A 455 -15.14 -8.01 16.60
CA HIS A 455 -16.43 -8.65 16.87
C HIS A 455 -17.56 -8.08 16.00
N ALA A 456 -17.53 -6.79 15.68
CA ALA A 456 -18.48 -6.19 14.76
C ALA A 456 -18.33 -6.76 13.34
N THR A 457 -17.09 -6.96 12.87
CA THR A 457 -16.82 -7.60 11.57
C THR A 457 -17.32 -9.03 11.54
N ILE A 458 -17.05 -9.84 12.57
CA ILE A 458 -17.56 -11.23 12.64
C ILE A 458 -19.09 -11.25 12.61
N MET A 459 -19.73 -10.38 13.40
CA MET A 459 -21.19 -10.31 13.45
C MET A 459 -21.78 -9.86 12.10
N ALA A 460 -21.21 -8.82 11.49
CA ALA A 460 -21.63 -8.32 10.18
C ALA A 460 -21.44 -9.37 9.08
N ASN A 461 -20.33 -10.12 9.11
CA ASN A 461 -20.05 -11.21 8.16
C ASN A 461 -21.05 -12.36 8.32
N THR A 462 -21.37 -12.74 9.57
CA THR A 462 -22.31 -13.83 9.87
C THR A 462 -23.74 -13.47 9.49
N LEU A 463 -24.16 -12.23 9.73
CA LEU A 463 -25.49 -11.74 9.42
C LEU A 463 -25.62 -11.19 7.99
N ASN A 464 -24.50 -11.11 7.25
CA ASN A 464 -24.39 -10.49 5.93
C ASN A 464 -24.99 -9.07 5.89
N THR A 465 -24.61 -8.24 6.86
CA THR A 465 -25.09 -6.86 6.99
C THR A 465 -23.98 -5.86 6.68
N PRO A 466 -24.27 -4.75 5.99
CA PRO A 466 -23.34 -3.63 5.94
C PRO A 466 -23.15 -3.03 7.34
N ILE A 467 -22.01 -2.37 7.51
CA ILE A 467 -21.62 -1.77 8.78
C ILE A 467 -21.81 -0.26 8.68
N ILE A 468 -22.45 0.35 9.68
CA ILE A 468 -22.59 1.80 9.82
C ILE A 468 -21.78 2.24 11.03
N ILE A 469 -20.98 3.29 10.84
CA ILE A 469 -20.25 3.96 11.92
C ILE A 469 -20.36 5.48 11.80
N PHE A 470 -20.23 6.14 12.95
CA PHE A 470 -20.08 7.59 13.05
C PHE A 470 -18.72 7.88 13.66
N THR A 471 -17.93 8.75 13.03
CA THR A 471 -16.54 8.98 13.41
C THR A 471 -16.14 10.43 13.23
N ARG A 472 -15.30 10.95 14.13
CA ARG A 472 -14.66 12.28 14.02
C ARG A 472 -13.19 12.22 13.64
N THR A 473 -12.56 11.05 13.79
CA THR A 473 -11.11 10.87 13.58
C THR A 473 -10.80 9.77 12.56
N GLY A 474 -11.79 9.00 12.12
CA GLY A 474 -11.62 7.86 11.22
C GLY A 474 -11.18 6.56 11.90
N SER A 475 -10.67 6.58 13.14
CA SER A 475 -10.04 5.41 13.80
C SER A 475 -10.88 4.12 13.74
N MET A 476 -12.17 4.14 14.08
CA MET A 476 -13.01 2.93 14.01
C MET A 476 -13.22 2.43 12.57
N ALA A 477 -13.29 3.33 11.59
CA ALA A 477 -13.38 2.96 10.17
C ALA A 477 -12.12 2.21 9.73
N ILE A 478 -10.96 2.70 10.17
CA ILE A 478 -9.66 2.11 9.92
C ILE A 478 -9.58 0.72 10.54
N HIS A 479 -9.91 0.57 11.84
CA HIS A 479 -9.91 -0.73 12.49
C HIS A 479 -10.83 -1.74 11.78
N LEU A 480 -12.05 -1.34 11.43
CA LEU A 480 -12.99 -2.19 10.71
C LEU A 480 -12.46 -2.60 9.33
N SER A 481 -11.90 -1.65 8.57
CA SER A 481 -11.28 -1.91 7.27
C SER A 481 -10.22 -3.00 7.35
N HIS A 482 -9.37 -2.98 8.38
CA HIS A 482 -8.31 -3.98 8.58
C HIS A 482 -8.81 -5.39 8.87
N PHE A 483 -9.98 -5.53 9.50
CA PHE A 483 -10.61 -6.85 9.70
C PHE A 483 -11.33 -7.36 8.44
N ARG A 484 -11.33 -6.59 7.34
CA ARG A 484 -11.82 -6.95 6.00
C ARG A 484 -13.26 -7.52 6.01
N PRO A 485 -14.27 -6.78 6.50
CA PRO A 485 -15.65 -7.22 6.44
C PRO A 485 -16.09 -7.56 5.00
N SER A 486 -17.01 -8.52 4.89
CA SER A 486 -17.57 -8.95 3.61
C SER A 486 -18.38 -7.83 2.96
N SER A 487 -19.05 -7.02 3.78
CA SER A 487 -19.93 -5.92 3.37
C SER A 487 -19.26 -4.55 3.48
N THR A 488 -19.85 -3.55 2.82
CA THR A 488 -19.41 -2.14 2.86
C THR A 488 -19.48 -1.57 4.27
N ILE A 489 -18.49 -0.74 4.62
CA ILE A 489 -18.47 0.09 5.83
C ILE A 489 -18.91 1.51 5.45
N PHE A 490 -20.11 1.92 5.82
CA PHE A 490 -20.57 3.31 5.69
C PHE A 490 -20.05 4.13 6.87
N ALA A 491 -19.06 4.99 6.60
CA ALA A 491 -18.40 5.80 7.60
C ALA A 491 -18.88 7.25 7.54
N PHE A 492 -19.80 7.61 8.43
CA PHE A 492 -20.30 8.97 8.55
C PHE A 492 -19.34 9.84 9.37
N THR A 493 -19.03 11.04 8.88
CA THR A 493 -18.17 12.03 9.54
C THR A 493 -18.73 13.43 9.36
N ASN A 494 -18.59 14.28 10.36
CA ASN A 494 -18.90 15.72 10.28
C ASN A 494 -17.67 16.57 9.92
N GLU A 495 -16.54 15.91 9.62
CA GLU A 495 -15.27 16.52 9.20
C GLU A 495 -14.95 16.09 7.77
N GLU A 496 -14.87 17.06 6.84
CA GLU A 496 -14.55 16.81 5.44
C GLU A 496 -13.20 16.10 5.31
N ARG A 497 -12.15 16.60 5.97
CA ARG A 497 -10.79 16.03 5.91
C ARG A 497 -10.75 14.53 6.20
N ILE A 498 -11.58 14.07 7.14
CA ILE A 498 -11.69 12.65 7.49
C ILE A 498 -12.41 11.87 6.38
N LYS A 499 -13.41 12.47 5.72
CA LYS A 499 -14.06 11.87 4.54
C LYS A 499 -13.04 11.64 3.42
N GLN A 500 -12.21 12.61 3.10
CA GLN A 500 -11.16 12.43 2.07
C GLN A 500 -10.13 11.37 2.49
N ARG A 501 -9.58 11.44 3.71
CA ARG A 501 -8.63 10.43 4.22
C ARG A 501 -9.14 9.00 4.13
N LEU A 502 -10.42 8.78 4.46
CA LEU A 502 -11.00 7.44 4.45
C LEU A 502 -11.19 6.86 3.04
N ALA A 503 -10.99 7.65 1.98
CA ALA A 503 -11.07 7.20 0.59
C ALA A 503 -10.05 6.10 0.24
N LEU A 504 -8.91 6.05 0.94
CA LEU A 504 -7.83 5.08 0.72
C LEU A 504 -8.06 3.72 1.41
N TYR A 505 -8.96 3.63 2.39
CA TYR A 505 -9.11 2.42 3.21
C TYR A 505 -10.10 1.43 2.61
N GLN A 506 -9.68 0.17 2.46
CA GLN A 506 -10.45 -0.89 1.82
C GLN A 506 -11.86 -1.03 2.42
N GLY A 507 -12.88 -1.13 1.56
CA GLY A 507 -14.26 -1.38 1.98
C GLY A 507 -14.97 -0.20 2.65
N VAL A 508 -14.26 0.89 2.94
CA VAL A 508 -14.85 2.09 3.56
C VAL A 508 -15.50 2.99 2.50
N MET A 509 -16.76 3.35 2.71
CA MET A 509 -17.46 4.39 1.98
C MET A 509 -17.68 5.57 2.93
N PRO A 510 -16.83 6.60 2.88
CA PRO A 510 -16.97 7.75 3.74
C PRO A 510 -18.07 8.69 3.24
N ILE A 511 -18.89 9.20 4.16
CA ILE A 511 -20.03 10.06 3.88
C ILE A 511 -19.99 11.24 4.84
N TYR A 512 -20.05 12.46 4.30
CA TYR A 512 -20.13 13.65 5.14
C TYR A 512 -21.58 13.84 5.62
N MET A 513 -21.75 14.08 6.91
CA MET A 513 -23.04 14.43 7.50
C MET A 513 -22.83 15.17 8.82
N GLN A 514 -23.57 16.27 8.99
CA GLN A 514 -23.60 16.98 10.27
C GLN A 514 -24.32 16.15 11.34
N PHE A 515 -23.71 16.03 12.52
CA PHE A 515 -24.27 15.30 13.66
C PHE A 515 -25.12 16.24 14.52
N SER A 516 -26.29 15.78 14.96
CA SER A 516 -27.07 16.49 15.98
C SER A 516 -26.72 15.97 17.37
N ASP A 517 -27.14 16.65 18.43
CA ASP A 517 -26.95 16.18 19.81
C ASP A 517 -27.77 14.91 20.13
N ASN A 518 -28.73 14.57 19.26
CA ASN A 518 -29.55 13.37 19.36
C ASN A 518 -29.00 12.25 18.45
N ALA A 519 -28.52 11.16 19.07
CA ALA A 519 -27.98 10.00 18.37
C ALA A 519 -29.01 9.31 17.46
N GLU A 520 -30.25 9.15 17.94
CA GLU A 520 -31.33 8.49 17.20
C GLU A 520 -31.75 9.30 15.97
N GLU A 521 -31.80 10.63 16.11
CA GLU A 521 -32.07 11.53 14.99
C GLU A 521 -30.97 11.44 13.93
N THR A 522 -29.70 11.47 14.35
CA THR A 522 -28.57 11.34 13.43
C THR A 522 -28.55 9.97 12.74
N PHE A 523 -28.87 8.91 13.47
CA PHE A 523 -28.97 7.57 12.90
C PHE A 523 -30.12 7.45 11.89
N SER A 524 -31.30 7.99 12.21
CA SER A 524 -32.44 8.03 11.29
C SER A 524 -32.11 8.79 9.99
N ARG A 525 -31.43 9.94 10.09
CA ARG A 525 -30.97 10.70 8.91
C ARG A 525 -29.97 9.91 8.06
N ALA A 526 -29.03 9.20 8.68
CA ALA A 526 -28.08 8.34 7.98
C ALA A 526 -28.78 7.21 7.21
N LEU A 527 -29.75 6.53 7.83
CA LEU A 527 -30.52 5.47 7.16
C LEU A 527 -31.32 6.03 5.98
N LYS A 528 -32.01 7.16 6.15
CA LYS A 528 -32.74 7.83 5.06
C LYS A 528 -31.84 8.24 3.92
N LEU A 529 -30.64 8.76 4.21
CA LEU A 529 -29.67 9.12 3.19
C LEU A 529 -29.23 7.88 2.39
N LEU A 530 -28.95 6.76 3.05
CA LEU A 530 -28.54 5.53 2.37
C LEU A 530 -29.68 4.88 1.58
N LEU A 531 -30.92 4.95 2.06
CA LEU A 531 -32.12 4.53 1.33
C LEU A 531 -32.32 5.36 0.06
N ASN A 532 -32.25 6.70 0.18
CA ASN A 532 -32.43 7.61 -0.95
C ASN A 532 -31.35 7.45 -2.05
N LYS A 533 -30.19 6.93 -1.69
CA LYS A 533 -29.05 6.66 -2.59
C LYS A 533 -28.99 5.22 -3.09
N ASP A 534 -30.04 4.43 -2.83
CA ASP A 534 -30.12 3.00 -3.16
C ASP A 534 -28.93 2.18 -2.60
N GLN A 535 -28.30 2.63 -1.51
CA GLN A 535 -27.19 1.94 -0.85
C GLN A 535 -27.67 0.91 0.18
N LEU A 536 -28.90 1.09 0.68
CA LEU A 536 -29.60 0.17 1.56
C LEU A 536 -31.02 -0.07 1.02
N MET A 537 -31.63 -1.18 1.42
CA MET A 537 -33.03 -1.49 1.14
C MET A 537 -33.88 -1.46 2.41
N GLU A 538 -35.14 -1.09 2.28
CA GLU A 538 -36.09 -1.19 3.38
C GLU A 538 -36.20 -2.65 3.86
N GLY A 539 -36.22 -2.85 5.18
CA GLY A 539 -36.25 -4.15 5.81
C GLY A 539 -34.91 -4.90 5.85
N GLN A 540 -33.84 -4.37 5.24
CA GLN A 540 -32.48 -4.87 5.41
C GLN A 540 -32.00 -4.68 6.86
N HIS A 541 -31.10 -5.54 7.33
CA HIS A 541 -30.43 -5.34 8.61
C HIS A 541 -29.07 -4.65 8.42
N VAL A 542 -28.70 -3.79 9.35
CA VAL A 542 -27.40 -3.10 9.39
C VAL A 542 -26.73 -3.34 10.74
N THR A 543 -25.41 -3.47 10.75
CA THR A 543 -24.62 -3.50 11.98
C THR A 543 -24.14 -2.09 12.31
N LEU A 544 -24.62 -1.52 13.41
CA LEU A 544 -24.18 -0.23 13.92
C LEU A 544 -23.06 -0.44 14.95
N VAL A 545 -21.92 0.22 14.77
CA VAL A 545 -20.80 0.19 15.72
C VAL A 545 -20.59 1.56 16.33
N GLN A 546 -20.70 1.63 17.65
CA GLN A 546 -20.44 2.83 18.44
C GLN A 546 -19.27 2.56 19.40
N SER A 547 -18.06 2.86 18.93
CA SER A 547 -16.82 2.65 19.68
C SER A 547 -15.77 3.68 19.25
N GLY A 548 -14.92 4.13 20.17
CA GLY A 548 -13.90 5.15 19.91
C GLY A 548 -13.55 5.95 21.16
N ALA A 549 -12.37 6.59 21.15
CA ALA A 549 -11.82 7.33 22.29
C ALA A 549 -12.58 8.64 22.59
N GLN A 550 -13.02 9.35 21.54
CA GLN A 550 -13.85 10.56 21.70
C GLN A 550 -15.33 10.20 21.59
N PRO A 551 -16.15 10.50 22.61
CA PRO A 551 -17.59 10.31 22.51
C PRO A 551 -18.20 11.33 21.54
N ILE A 552 -19.07 10.85 20.64
CA ILE A 552 -19.94 11.73 19.84
C ILE A 552 -21.18 12.08 20.67
N TRP A 553 -21.89 11.06 21.15
CA TRP A 553 -23.12 11.18 21.96
C TRP A 553 -23.03 10.56 23.36
N ARG A 554 -21.88 9.99 23.73
CA ARG A 554 -21.76 9.18 24.94
C ARG A 554 -21.32 10.03 26.13
N LEU A 555 -22.09 10.00 27.22
CA LEU A 555 -21.74 10.65 28.49
C LEU A 555 -20.69 9.86 29.30
N LYS A 556 -20.52 8.55 29.02
CA LYS A 556 -19.57 7.64 29.67
C LYS A 556 -18.82 6.82 28.60
N SER A 557 -17.71 6.18 28.97
CA SER A 557 -16.94 5.28 28.09
C SER A 557 -17.70 3.96 27.84
N THR A 558 -18.80 3.99 27.09
CA THR A 558 -19.61 2.82 26.74
C THR A 558 -19.41 2.43 25.28
N HIS A 559 -19.21 1.16 24.97
CA HIS A 559 -19.01 0.68 23.60
C HIS A 559 -20.13 -0.28 23.22
N HIS A 560 -20.72 -0.12 22.04
CA HIS A 560 -21.90 -0.89 21.62
C HIS A 560 -21.76 -1.39 20.18
N ILE A 561 -22.28 -2.59 19.97
CA ILE A 561 -22.52 -3.17 18.67
C ILE A 561 -24.02 -3.50 18.63
N GLN A 562 -24.73 -2.98 17.64
CA GLN A 562 -26.17 -3.16 17.51
C GLN A 562 -26.50 -3.66 16.11
N VAL A 563 -27.56 -4.46 15.99
CA VAL A 563 -28.13 -4.85 14.70
C VAL A 563 -29.51 -4.23 14.60
N CYS A 564 -29.71 -3.39 13.61
CA CYS A 564 -30.95 -2.64 13.43
C CYS A 564 -31.58 -3.03 12.09
N LYS A 565 -32.91 -3.15 12.07
CA LYS A 565 -33.67 -3.29 10.82
C LYS A 565 -33.95 -1.90 10.26
N VAL A 566 -33.66 -1.69 8.98
CA VAL A 566 -33.94 -0.45 8.27
C VAL A 566 -35.45 -0.30 8.09
N GLN A 567 -35.99 0.83 8.55
CA GLN A 567 -37.40 1.23 8.41
C GLN A 567 -37.46 2.60 7.71
N SER A 568 -38.52 2.84 6.94
CA SER A 568 -38.76 4.08 6.18
C SER A 568 -39.05 5.30 7.05
#